data_AF-A0A945XQ10-F1
#
_entry.id   AF-A0A945XQ10-F1
#
_cell.length_a   1.000
_cell.length_b   1.000
_cell.length_c   1.000
_cell.angle_alpha   90.00
_cell.angle_beta   90.00
_cell.angle_gamma   90.00
#
_symmetry.space_group_name_H-M   'P 1'
#
loop_
_entity.id
_entity.type
_entity.pdbx_description
1 polymer ?
#
loop_
_entity_poly.entity_id
_entity_poly.type
_entity_poly.pdbx_seq_one_letter_code
_entity_poly.pdbx_strand_id
1 'polypeptide(L)'
;MAIDTISNLQLSVLILSMKAVSMILTLSLLCACQTPMLTLPGKQLKGIATTTTDFAFADRYKLLKLEVNPGKPYSVILRCTVLDGELYVDAAATRKWAIYLHSDRRVRVMLGSAIYNAVATTVTDPKITARFLKGRTIYRLEPDAMPAAMPAEINEAAPE
;
A
#
# COMPACT_ATOMS: atom_id res chain seq x y z
N MET A 1 -28.97 46.12 38.14
CA MET A 1 -29.15 46.20 36.67
C MET A 1 -27.84 46.17 35.89
N ALA A 2 -26.88 47.09 36.07
CA ALA A 2 -25.60 47.03 35.33
C ALA A 2 -24.66 45.88 35.74
N ILE A 3 -24.62 45.54 37.04
CA ILE A 3 -23.76 44.48 37.60
C ILE A 3 -24.22 43.09 37.14
N ASP A 4 -25.54 42.87 37.10
CA ASP A 4 -26.14 41.60 36.66
C ASP A 4 -25.85 41.30 35.18
N THR A 5 -25.86 42.34 34.33
CA THR A 5 -25.54 42.22 32.91
C THR A 5 -24.07 41.86 32.68
N ILE A 6 -23.15 42.46 33.46
CA ILE A 6 -21.71 42.15 33.38
C ILE A 6 -21.44 40.70 33.79
N SER A 7 -22.07 40.23 34.87
CA SER A 7 -21.95 38.85 35.36
C SER A 7 -22.44 37.82 34.32
N ASN A 8 -23.62 38.06 33.72
CA ASN A 8 -24.17 37.20 32.69
C ASN A 8 -23.33 37.18 31.39
N LEU A 9 -22.70 38.31 31.05
CA LEU A 9 -21.79 38.40 29.90
C LEU A 9 -20.50 37.61 30.14
N GLN A 10 -19.90 37.71 31.33
CA GLN A 10 -18.71 36.94 31.72
C GLN A 10 -18.99 35.43 31.70
N LEU A 11 -20.15 35.01 32.24
CA LEU A 11 -20.56 33.61 32.24
C LEU A 11 -20.79 33.08 30.81
N SER A 12 -21.40 33.88 29.93
CA SER A 12 -21.64 33.51 28.53
C SER A 12 -20.33 33.35 27.74
N VAL A 13 -19.35 34.23 27.97
CA VAL A 13 -18.01 34.15 27.35
C VAL A 13 -17.26 32.91 27.83
N LEU A 14 -17.36 32.56 29.12
CA LEU A 14 -16.75 31.35 29.69
C LEU A 14 -17.38 30.07 29.10
N ILE A 15 -18.71 30.03 28.97
CA ILE A 15 -19.41 28.88 28.37
C ILE A 15 -19.04 28.75 26.88
N LEU A 16 -18.91 29.86 26.15
CA LEU A 16 -18.55 29.85 24.74
C LEU A 16 -17.10 29.37 24.53
N SER A 17 -16.16 29.81 25.38
CA SER A 17 -14.76 29.39 25.31
C SER A 17 -14.60 27.90 25.66
N MET A 18 -15.30 27.40 26.68
CA MET A 18 -15.32 25.96 27.01
C MET A 18 -15.85 25.10 25.86
N LYS A 19 -16.92 25.54 25.19
CA LYS A 19 -17.48 24.86 24.00
C LYS A 19 -16.49 24.85 22.84
N ALA A 20 -15.83 25.98 22.58
CA ALA A 20 -14.83 26.08 21.52
C ALA A 20 -13.64 25.13 21.79
N VAL A 21 -13.13 25.09 23.02
CA VAL A 21 -12.04 24.19 23.42
C VAL A 21 -12.44 22.71 23.26
N SER A 22 -13.66 22.34 23.68
CA SER A 22 -14.17 20.98 23.50
C SER A 22 -14.33 20.59 22.03
N MET A 23 -14.82 21.50 21.19
CA MET A 23 -14.94 21.30 19.75
C MET A 23 -13.57 21.16 19.07
N ILE A 24 -12.58 21.97 19.46
CA ILE A 24 -11.21 21.89 18.94
C ILE A 24 -10.55 20.57 19.37
N LEU A 25 -10.72 20.17 20.62
CA LEU A 25 -10.16 18.91 21.14
C LEU A 25 -10.77 17.70 20.41
N THR A 26 -12.10 17.64 20.28
CA THR A 26 -12.77 16.56 19.53
C THR A 26 -12.33 16.51 18.07
N LEU A 27 -12.24 17.65 17.37
CA LEU A 27 -11.75 17.69 15.99
C LEU A 27 -10.29 17.22 15.87
N SER A 28 -9.45 17.55 16.85
CA SER A 28 -8.05 17.10 16.92
C SER A 28 -7.94 15.59 17.08
N LEU A 29 -8.82 14.97 17.90
CA LEU A 29 -8.89 13.52 18.05
C LEU A 29 -9.40 12.82 16.78
N LEU A 30 -10.33 13.42 16.02
CA LEU A 30 -10.76 12.86 14.72
C LEU A 30 -9.62 12.87 13.69
N CYS A 31 -8.80 13.93 13.68
CA CYS A 31 -7.62 14.01 12.82
C CYS A 31 -6.50 13.04 13.21
N ALA A 32 -6.48 12.50 14.44
CA ALA A 32 -5.48 11.51 14.86
C ALA A 32 -5.78 10.10 14.32
N CYS A 33 -7.02 9.83 13.91
CA CYS A 33 -7.42 8.60 13.23
C CYS A 33 -7.13 8.68 11.72
N GLN A 34 -5.88 9.03 11.33
CA GLN A 34 -5.43 8.88 9.95
C GLN A 34 -5.10 7.41 9.68
N THR A 35 -6.11 6.54 9.72
CA THR A 35 -6.01 5.33 8.89
C THR A 35 -5.75 5.79 7.46
N PRO A 36 -4.72 5.27 6.76
CA PRO A 36 -4.41 5.72 5.41
C PRO A 36 -5.70 5.63 4.59
N MET A 37 -6.20 6.79 4.18
CA MET A 37 -7.47 6.93 3.49
C MET A 37 -7.50 5.96 2.32
N LEU A 38 -8.47 5.04 2.36
CA LEU A 38 -8.99 4.27 1.23
C LEU A 38 -7.91 3.62 0.35
N THR A 39 -7.55 2.37 0.66
CA THR A 39 -6.85 1.49 -0.29
C THR A 39 -7.81 1.10 -1.41
N LEU A 40 -8.23 2.04 -2.25
CA LEU A 40 -8.88 1.72 -3.51
C LEU A 40 -7.84 1.00 -4.37
N PRO A 41 -8.11 -0.23 -4.83
CA PRO A 41 -7.21 -0.88 -5.74
C PRO A 41 -7.10 -0.05 -7.02
N GLY A 42 -5.88 0.22 -7.43
CA GLY A 42 -5.61 0.92 -8.68
C GLY A 42 -5.76 -0.02 -9.87
N LYS A 43 -5.79 0.58 -11.06
CA LYS A 43 -5.63 -0.12 -12.33
C LYS A 43 -4.13 -0.24 -12.64
N GLN A 44 -3.77 -0.33 -13.92
CA GLN A 44 -2.39 -0.29 -14.37
C GLN A 44 -1.63 0.92 -13.79
N LEU A 45 -0.45 0.64 -13.25
CA LEU A 45 0.51 1.60 -12.72
C LEU A 45 1.06 2.46 -13.85
N LYS A 46 1.11 3.77 -13.58
CA LYS A 46 1.66 4.80 -14.46
C LYS A 46 2.90 5.40 -13.82
N GLY A 47 4.03 5.34 -14.53
CA GLY A 47 5.32 5.75 -14.02
C GLY A 47 6.42 5.43 -15.04
N ILE A 48 7.67 5.60 -14.62
CA ILE A 48 8.84 5.44 -15.48
C ILE A 48 9.27 3.97 -15.44
N ALA A 49 9.11 3.24 -16.55
CA ALA A 49 9.62 1.88 -16.65
C ALA A 49 11.14 1.88 -16.50
N THR A 50 11.65 1.07 -15.57
CA THR A 50 13.06 1.00 -15.18
C THR A 50 13.46 -0.46 -14.95
N THR A 51 14.74 -0.77 -15.10
CA THR A 51 15.33 -2.07 -14.79
C THR A 51 16.24 -1.97 -13.57
N THR A 52 16.37 -3.05 -12.82
CA THR A 52 17.33 -3.16 -11.71
C THR A 52 17.83 -4.60 -11.62
N THR A 53 19.01 -4.80 -11.04
CA THR A 53 19.59 -6.13 -10.78
C THR A 53 19.15 -6.69 -9.42
N ASP A 54 18.84 -5.80 -8.48
CA ASP A 54 18.37 -6.14 -7.13
C ASP A 54 17.39 -5.08 -6.61
N PHE A 55 16.69 -5.39 -5.51
CA PHE A 55 15.80 -4.45 -4.83
C PHE A 55 16.36 -3.98 -3.47
N ALA A 56 17.67 -4.08 -3.22
CA ALA A 56 18.23 -3.70 -1.91
C ALA A 56 18.01 -2.21 -1.61
N PHE A 57 18.02 -1.37 -2.65
CA PHE A 57 17.72 0.06 -2.54
C PHE A 57 16.27 0.36 -2.09
N ALA A 58 15.36 -0.62 -2.12
CA ALA A 58 13.96 -0.43 -1.81
C ALA A 58 13.71 -0.11 -0.32
N ASP A 59 14.69 -0.37 0.56
CA ASP A 59 14.60 -0.11 2.01
C ASP A 59 14.38 1.39 2.34
N ARG A 60 14.76 2.29 1.42
CA ARG A 60 14.50 3.74 1.57
C ARG A 60 13.02 4.10 1.46
N TYR A 61 12.16 3.19 0.98
CA TYR A 61 10.74 3.42 0.81
C TYR A 61 9.94 2.76 1.92
N LYS A 62 8.94 3.45 2.47
CA LYS A 62 8.01 2.86 3.46
C LYS A 62 6.92 2.01 2.81
N LEU A 63 6.52 2.38 1.59
CA LEU A 63 5.43 1.78 0.84
C LEU A 63 5.87 1.53 -0.59
N LEU A 64 5.30 0.49 -1.20
CA LEU A 64 5.39 0.21 -2.62
C LEU A 64 3.98 0.08 -3.20
N LYS A 65 3.84 0.23 -4.52
CA LYS A 65 2.64 -0.24 -5.22
C LYS A 65 2.96 -1.50 -5.98
N LEU A 66 2.14 -2.53 -5.81
CA LEU A 66 2.25 -3.80 -6.51
C LEU A 66 1.10 -3.88 -7.50
N GLU A 67 1.39 -4.13 -8.77
CA GLU A 67 0.43 -4.50 -9.80
C GLU A 67 0.57 -5.98 -10.13
N VAL A 68 -0.57 -6.63 -10.20
CA VAL A 68 -0.73 -8.06 -10.52
C VAL A 68 -1.75 -8.21 -11.65
N ASN A 69 -1.91 -9.44 -12.16
CA ASN A 69 -2.88 -9.80 -13.20
C ASN A 69 -2.65 -9.01 -14.52
N PRO A 70 -1.57 -9.28 -15.26
CA PRO A 70 -1.13 -8.45 -16.39
C PRO A 70 -2.20 -8.29 -17.49
N GLY A 71 -3.04 -9.30 -17.73
CA GLY A 71 -4.15 -9.21 -18.70
C GLY A 71 -5.29 -8.27 -18.27
N LYS A 72 -5.46 -8.02 -16.97
CA LYS A 72 -6.41 -7.05 -16.42
C LYS A 72 -5.87 -6.43 -15.14
N PRO A 73 -4.94 -5.45 -15.26
CA PRO A 73 -4.12 -4.98 -14.14
C PRO A 73 -4.91 -4.58 -12.91
N TYR A 74 -4.47 -5.09 -11.76
CA TYR A 74 -5.00 -4.76 -10.44
C TYR A 74 -3.83 -4.36 -9.55
N SER A 75 -3.84 -3.13 -9.02
CA SER A 75 -2.76 -2.63 -8.18
C SER A 75 -3.19 -2.31 -6.75
N VAL A 76 -2.26 -2.51 -5.82
CA VAL A 76 -2.45 -2.29 -4.38
C VAL A 76 -1.24 -1.57 -3.80
N ILE A 77 -1.45 -0.79 -2.74
CA ILE A 77 -0.37 -0.18 -1.95
C ILE A 77 -0.05 -1.13 -0.80
N LEU A 78 1.21 -1.51 -0.65
CA LEU A 78 1.70 -2.42 0.38
C LEU A 78 2.85 -1.79 1.15
N ARG A 79 3.13 -2.32 2.35
CA ARG A 79 4.38 -2.01 3.06
C ARG A 79 5.55 -2.52 2.24
N CYS A 80 6.58 -1.69 2.08
CA CYS A 80 7.86 -2.14 1.55
C CYS A 80 8.62 -2.81 2.69
N THR A 81 9.00 -4.08 2.51
CA THR A 81 9.74 -4.84 3.52
C THR A 81 10.98 -5.42 2.86
N VAL A 82 12.15 -4.88 3.19
CA VAL A 82 13.43 -5.43 2.75
C VAL A 82 14.09 -6.17 3.90
N LEU A 83 14.52 -7.41 3.66
CA LEU A 83 15.26 -8.23 4.62
C LEU A 83 16.51 -8.73 3.92
N ASP A 84 17.68 -8.42 4.49
CA ASP A 84 18.99 -8.83 3.95
C ASP A 84 19.18 -8.48 2.46
N GLY A 85 18.67 -7.32 2.03
CA GLY A 85 18.75 -6.82 0.65
C GLY A 85 17.65 -7.33 -0.29
N GLU A 86 16.82 -8.27 0.16
CA GLU A 86 15.75 -8.88 -0.63
C GLU A 86 14.39 -8.24 -0.33
N LEU A 87 13.57 -8.01 -1.35
CA LEU A 87 12.26 -7.37 -1.21
C LEU A 87 11.16 -8.42 -1.02
N TYR A 88 10.32 -8.21 -0.01
CA TYR A 88 9.22 -9.11 0.34
C TYR A 88 7.87 -8.40 0.44
N VAL A 89 6.83 -9.14 0.12
CA VAL A 89 5.44 -8.77 0.40
C VAL A 89 4.71 -9.92 1.09
N ASP A 90 3.82 -9.60 2.03
CA ASP A 90 3.01 -10.57 2.76
C ASP A 90 1.52 -10.44 2.41
N ALA A 91 0.90 -11.58 2.14
CA ALA A 91 -0.48 -11.67 1.71
C ALA A 91 -1.34 -12.43 2.71
N ALA A 92 -2.51 -11.89 3.06
CA ALA A 92 -3.60 -12.75 3.51
C ALA A 92 -4.18 -13.47 2.29
N ALA A 93 -4.37 -14.77 2.37
CA ALA A 93 -4.85 -15.60 1.27
C ALA A 93 -6.20 -15.13 0.67
N THR A 94 -7.05 -14.50 1.49
CA THR A 94 -8.36 -13.97 1.07
C THR A 94 -8.30 -12.68 0.27
N ARG A 95 -7.13 -12.04 0.13
CA ARG A 95 -7.00 -10.77 -0.60
C ARG A 95 -7.01 -11.04 -2.10
N LYS A 96 -7.83 -10.27 -2.82
CA LYS A 96 -7.97 -10.38 -4.28
C LYS A 96 -6.64 -10.33 -5.06
N TRP A 97 -5.75 -9.41 -4.69
CA TRP A 97 -4.42 -9.34 -5.31
C TRP A 97 -3.57 -10.60 -5.03
N ALA A 98 -3.75 -11.24 -3.88
CA ALA A 98 -3.04 -12.45 -3.51
C ALA A 98 -3.50 -13.65 -4.35
N ILE A 99 -4.82 -13.72 -4.61
CA ILE A 99 -5.41 -14.72 -5.52
C ILE A 99 -4.84 -14.54 -6.92
N TYR A 100 -4.79 -13.30 -7.43
CA TYR A 100 -4.18 -13.01 -8.73
C TYR A 100 -2.69 -13.35 -8.78
N LEU A 101 -1.94 -12.99 -7.75
CA LEU A 101 -0.51 -13.29 -7.65
C LEU A 101 -0.22 -14.80 -7.58
N HIS A 102 -1.12 -15.55 -6.97
CA HIS A 102 -1.01 -17.00 -6.91
C HIS A 102 -1.17 -17.65 -8.29
N SER A 103 -2.08 -17.11 -9.13
CA SER A 103 -2.32 -17.59 -10.48
C SER A 103 -1.26 -17.15 -11.48
N ASP A 104 -0.79 -15.90 -11.40
CA ASP A 104 0.27 -15.35 -12.25
C ASP A 104 1.28 -14.58 -11.39
N ARG A 105 2.52 -15.06 -11.39
CA ARG A 105 3.61 -14.55 -10.54
C ARG A 105 4.28 -13.31 -11.09
N ARG A 106 3.96 -12.90 -12.33
CA ARG A 106 4.51 -11.68 -12.94
C ARG A 106 3.86 -10.45 -12.30
N VAL A 107 4.70 -9.54 -11.84
CA VAL A 107 4.25 -8.32 -11.18
C VAL A 107 4.99 -7.09 -11.68
N ARG A 108 4.39 -5.93 -11.43
CA ARG A 108 5.08 -4.64 -11.57
C ARG A 108 5.13 -3.96 -10.21
N VAL A 109 6.32 -3.56 -9.80
CA VAL A 109 6.58 -2.91 -8.51
C VAL A 109 6.88 -1.45 -8.77
N MET A 110 6.09 -0.55 -8.20
CA MET A 110 6.38 0.88 -8.23
C MET A 110 6.99 1.34 -6.92
N LEU A 111 8.17 1.93 -7.02
CA LEU A 111 8.92 2.56 -5.94
C LEU A 111 9.18 4.02 -6.30
N GLY A 112 8.55 4.94 -5.58
CA GLY A 112 8.52 6.35 -5.99
C GLY A 112 7.77 6.52 -7.32
N SER A 113 8.47 7.02 -8.35
CA SER A 113 7.94 7.19 -9.71
C SER A 113 8.37 6.08 -10.69
N ALA A 114 9.33 5.22 -10.29
CA ALA A 114 9.86 4.17 -11.13
C ALA A 114 9.05 2.88 -11.00
N ILE A 115 8.89 2.16 -12.11
CA ILE A 115 8.21 0.86 -12.19
C ILE A 115 9.19 -0.19 -12.67
N TYR A 116 9.28 -1.28 -11.92
CA TYR A 116 10.16 -2.41 -12.19
C TYR A 116 9.31 -3.65 -12.46
N ASN A 117 9.66 -4.42 -13.49
CA ASN A 117 9.13 -5.76 -13.66
C ASN A 117 9.78 -6.69 -12.63
N ALA A 118 9.00 -7.60 -12.07
CA ALA A 118 9.50 -8.59 -11.12
C ALA A 118 8.69 -9.89 -11.19
N VAL A 119 9.28 -10.95 -10.66
CA VAL A 119 8.62 -12.23 -10.42
C VAL A 119 8.48 -12.46 -8.93
N ALA A 120 7.30 -12.88 -8.49
CA ALA A 120 7.03 -13.21 -7.10
C ALA A 120 7.22 -14.71 -6.83
N THR A 121 8.14 -15.05 -5.93
CA THR A 121 8.40 -16.44 -5.52
C THR A 121 7.92 -16.64 -4.09
N THR A 122 7.09 -17.66 -3.85
CA THR A 122 6.62 -18.00 -2.49
C THR A 122 7.77 -18.46 -1.60
N VAL A 123 7.84 -17.93 -0.39
CA VAL A 123 8.88 -18.25 0.60
C VAL A 123 8.28 -18.99 1.78
N THR A 124 8.89 -20.12 2.13
CA THR A 124 8.47 -20.98 3.26
C THR A 124 9.54 -21.10 4.34
N ASP A 125 10.71 -20.47 4.18
CA ASP A 125 11.79 -20.49 5.18
C ASP A 125 11.29 -19.94 6.52
N PRO A 126 11.33 -20.72 7.61
CA PRO A 126 10.96 -20.26 8.96
C PRO A 126 11.68 -18.98 9.40
N LYS A 127 12.94 -18.78 9.01
CA LYS A 127 13.74 -17.60 9.38
C LYS A 127 13.15 -16.31 8.80
N ILE A 128 12.61 -16.40 7.58
CA ILE A 128 11.96 -15.28 6.90
C ILE A 128 10.51 -15.14 7.35
N THR A 129 9.74 -16.24 7.32
CA THR A 129 8.30 -16.22 7.62
C THR A 129 8.00 -15.77 9.05
N ALA A 130 8.87 -16.06 10.02
CA ALA A 130 8.74 -15.58 11.41
C ALA A 130 8.83 -14.05 11.56
N ARG A 131 9.31 -13.33 10.54
CA ARG A 131 9.41 -11.85 10.53
C ARG A 131 8.08 -11.18 10.17
N PHE A 132 7.09 -11.95 9.73
CA PHE A 132 5.78 -11.47 9.28
C PHE A 132 4.65 -11.92 10.22
N LEU A 133 3.44 -11.37 10.00
CA LEU A 133 2.26 -11.78 10.75
C LEU A 133 1.93 -13.26 10.47
N LYS A 134 1.38 -13.97 11.47
CA LYS A 134 0.95 -15.36 11.32
C LYS A 134 -0.17 -15.49 10.27
N GLY A 135 -0.20 -16.63 9.57
CA GLY A 135 -1.23 -16.93 8.56
C GLY A 135 -1.08 -16.14 7.26
N ARG A 136 0.11 -15.60 6.97
CA ARG A 136 0.40 -14.87 5.74
C ARG A 136 1.22 -15.73 4.79
N THR A 137 0.91 -15.64 3.51
CA THR A 137 1.77 -16.16 2.44
C THR A 137 2.81 -15.09 2.12
N ILE A 138 4.09 -15.48 2.17
CA ILE A 138 5.21 -14.56 1.93
C ILE A 138 5.70 -14.75 0.50
N TYR A 139 5.92 -13.65 -0.20
CA TYR A 139 6.51 -13.64 -1.53
C TYR A 139 7.78 -12.80 -1.53
N ARG A 140 8.87 -13.36 -2.04
CA ARG A 140 10.07 -12.60 -2.44
C ARG A 140 9.85 -12.07 -3.85
N LEU A 141 10.16 -10.80 -4.07
CA LEU A 141 10.07 -10.15 -5.37
C LEU A 141 11.48 -10.06 -5.95
N GLU A 142 11.70 -10.71 -7.08
CA GLU A 142 12.99 -10.73 -7.78
C GLU A 142 12.87 -9.88 -9.05
N PRO A 143 13.81 -8.96 -9.33
CA PRO A 143 13.79 -8.19 -10.56
C PRO A 143 13.74 -9.10 -11.78
N ASP A 144 12.84 -8.78 -12.70
CA ASP A 144 12.76 -9.45 -13.98
C ASP A 144 13.30 -8.51 -15.04
N ALA A 145 14.33 -8.94 -15.75
CA ALA A 145 14.90 -8.20 -16.87
C ALA A 145 13.98 -8.17 -18.11
N MET A 146 12.73 -8.65 -17.99
CA MET A 146 11.74 -8.68 -19.04
C MET A 146 11.40 -7.26 -19.55
N PRO A 147 11.27 -7.05 -20.87
CA PRO A 147 11.06 -5.73 -21.47
C PRO A 147 9.78 -5.03 -20.98
N ALA A 148 9.79 -3.70 -21.03
CA ALA A 148 8.80 -2.78 -20.45
C ALA A 148 7.35 -2.91 -20.97
N ALA A 149 7.10 -3.75 -21.97
CA ALA A 149 5.78 -4.09 -22.47
C ALA A 149 5.59 -5.61 -22.38
N MET A 150 4.76 -6.07 -21.45
CA MET A 150 4.31 -7.45 -21.43
C MET A 150 3.34 -7.63 -22.61
N PRO A 151 3.65 -8.48 -23.61
CA PRO A 151 2.67 -8.82 -24.61
C PRO A 151 1.48 -9.47 -23.88
N ALA A 152 0.28 -8.93 -24.10
CA ALA A 152 -0.92 -9.68 -23.83
C ALA A 152 -0.79 -10.96 -24.66
N GLU A 153 -0.76 -12.11 -23.98
CA GLU A 153 -0.67 -13.41 -24.62
C GLU A 153 -1.80 -13.49 -25.65
N ILE A 154 -1.44 -13.35 -26.93
CA ILE A 154 -2.31 -13.61 -28.05
C ILE A 154 -2.54 -15.10 -28.04
N ASN A 155 -3.71 -15.52 -27.59
CA ASN A 155 -4.17 -16.89 -27.72
C ASN A 155 -4.29 -17.19 -29.22
N GLU A 156 -3.22 -17.74 -29.79
CA GLU A 156 -3.20 -18.31 -31.12
C GLU A 156 -4.15 -19.51 -31.09
N ALA A 157 -5.37 -19.30 -31.58
CA ALA A 157 -6.33 -20.37 -31.81
C ALA A 157 -5.68 -21.38 -32.76
N ALA A 158 -5.52 -22.61 -32.27
CA ALA A 158 -5.10 -23.76 -33.06
C ALA A 158 -6.06 -23.99 -34.25
N PRO A 159 -5.56 -24.51 -35.39
CA PRO A 159 -6.40 -24.76 -36.55
C PRO A 159 -7.24 -26.03 -36.33
N GLU A 160 -8.50 -25.99 -36.78
CA GLU A 160 -9.26 -27.20 -37.19
C GLU A 160 -9.07 -27.42 -38.70
#